data_AF-A0A2I4AI99-F1
#
_entry.id   AF-A0A2I4AI99-F1
#
_cell.length_a   1.000
_cell.length_b   1.000
_cell.length_c   1.000
_cell.angle_alpha   90.00
_cell.angle_beta   90.00
_cell.angle_gamma   90.00
#
_symmetry.space_group_name_H-M   'P 1'
#
loop_
_entity.id
_entity.type
_entity.pdbx_description
1 polymer ?
#
loop_
_entity_poly.entity_id
_entity_poly.type
_entity_poly.pdbx_seq_one_letter_code
_entity_poly.pdbx_strand_id
1 'polypeptide(L)'
;MSEPEKNIPEASAGKQVLNGGTAAKTKEDFDLAAVYVSDALYNRNIYFDTSPQAVRLYLLYNHWAFKVLLYVFITVNLCLAIFEDPAVFPLPTWATMLVELLCVLVFTFRIVHYAKVIPRDKFWKDPKNICIIVILMLTLVDMIIYGALKAANCSIVRWSRVLRPLLLVNVTEGRQLRRAFRSIRNALPQIFYVFLLFMFSLLMFSLMALKLLGKRNLN
;
A
#
# COMPACT_ATOMS: atom_id res chain seq x y z
N MET A 1 5.29 -50.96 42.99
CA MET A 1 3.99 -50.30 42.76
C MET A 1 4.01 -49.80 41.33
N SER A 2 3.50 -50.63 40.44
CA SER A 2 3.62 -50.58 38.98
C SER A 2 2.51 -49.71 38.37
N GLU A 3 2.87 -48.83 37.44
CA GLU A 3 1.92 -48.08 36.60
C GLU A 3 1.17 -49.03 35.65
N PRO A 4 -0.13 -48.82 35.39
CA PRO A 4 -0.87 -49.62 34.44
C PRO A 4 -0.69 -49.11 33.00
N GLU A 5 -0.33 -50.03 32.10
CA GLU A 5 -0.43 -49.91 30.65
C GLU A 5 -1.87 -49.58 30.23
N LYS A 6 -2.03 -48.59 29.35
CA LYS A 6 -3.29 -48.36 28.63
C LYS A 6 -3.08 -48.62 27.13
N ASN A 7 -3.52 -49.80 26.72
CA ASN A 7 -3.68 -50.23 25.34
C ASN A 7 -4.67 -49.34 24.58
N ILE A 8 -4.28 -48.86 23.39
CA ILE A 8 -5.18 -48.33 22.35
C ILE A 8 -4.76 -48.99 21.02
N PRO A 9 -5.70 -49.45 20.17
CA PRO A 9 -5.47 -50.55 19.24
C PRO A 9 -4.72 -50.16 17.96
N GLU A 10 -3.88 -51.09 17.49
CA GLU A 10 -3.44 -51.18 16.10
C GLU A 10 -4.58 -51.65 15.19
N ALA A 11 -4.59 -51.10 13.97
CA ALA A 11 -5.02 -51.68 12.69
C ALA A 11 -6.03 -50.83 11.91
N SER A 12 -5.52 -50.07 10.93
CA SER A 12 -6.01 -50.22 9.57
C SER A 12 -4.96 -49.77 8.55
N ALA A 13 -4.43 -50.79 7.88
CA ALA A 13 -4.05 -50.82 6.48
C ALA A 13 -3.00 -49.79 6.00
N GLY A 14 -1.80 -50.31 5.77
CA GLY A 14 -0.68 -49.58 5.21
C GLY A 14 -0.99 -48.95 3.87
N LYS A 15 -0.58 -47.69 3.73
CA LYS A 15 -0.16 -47.17 2.44
C LYS A 15 1.33 -47.45 2.35
N GLN A 16 1.69 -48.52 1.64
CA GLN A 16 3.06 -48.78 1.21
C GLN A 16 3.64 -47.49 0.64
N VAL A 17 4.64 -46.93 1.31
CA VAL A 17 5.51 -45.92 0.72
C VAL A 17 6.43 -46.69 -0.22
N LEU A 18 5.94 -46.85 -1.45
CA LEU A 18 6.69 -47.45 -2.54
C LEU A 18 7.80 -46.48 -2.93
N ASN A 19 9.03 -46.91 -2.69
CA ASN A 19 10.24 -46.24 -3.10
C ASN A 19 10.48 -46.54 -4.59
N GLY A 20 10.84 -45.52 -5.38
CA GLY A 20 11.42 -45.72 -6.73
C GLY A 20 10.55 -45.30 -7.90
N GLY A 21 10.61 -44.01 -8.21
CA GLY A 21 10.14 -43.43 -9.48
C GLY A 21 10.06 -41.93 -9.31
N THR A 22 11.08 -41.19 -9.76
CA THR A 22 10.99 -39.75 -9.87
C THR A 22 9.79 -39.44 -10.76
N ALA A 23 8.63 -39.14 -10.17
CA ALA A 23 7.49 -38.64 -10.91
C ALA A 23 8.03 -37.48 -11.74
N ALA A 24 7.95 -37.60 -13.06
CA ALA A 24 8.49 -36.59 -13.96
C ALA A 24 7.89 -35.25 -13.53
N LYS A 25 8.73 -34.36 -12.99
CA LYS A 25 8.26 -33.07 -12.47
C LYS A 25 7.53 -32.37 -13.59
N THR A 26 6.28 -32.00 -13.32
CA THR A 26 5.44 -31.37 -14.33
C THR A 26 5.95 -29.95 -14.56
N LYS A 27 5.70 -29.38 -15.73
CA LYS A 27 6.03 -27.97 -16.02
C LYS A 27 5.51 -27.02 -14.92
N GLU A 28 4.35 -27.33 -14.36
CA GLU A 28 3.72 -26.57 -13.27
C GLU A 28 4.56 -26.58 -11.97
N ASP A 29 5.21 -27.71 -11.66
CA ASP A 29 6.10 -27.84 -10.50
C ASP A 29 7.36 -26.99 -10.68
N PHE A 30 7.88 -26.91 -11.91
CA PHE A 30 9.00 -26.03 -12.24
C PHE A 30 8.61 -24.55 -12.15
N ASP A 31 7.43 -24.18 -12.64
CA ASP A 31 6.92 -22.80 -12.55
C ASP A 31 6.72 -22.38 -11.08
N LEU A 32 6.16 -23.26 -10.24
CA LEU A 32 6.00 -23.02 -8.81
C LEU A 32 7.37 -22.88 -8.10
N ALA A 33 8.33 -23.76 -8.41
CA ALA A 33 9.67 -23.68 -7.86
C ALA A 33 10.39 -22.37 -8.27
N ALA A 34 10.26 -21.97 -9.53
CA ALA A 34 10.80 -20.71 -10.03
C ALA A 34 10.18 -19.49 -9.31
N VAL A 35 8.88 -19.54 -9.03
CA VAL A 35 8.20 -18.52 -8.22
C VAL A 35 8.79 -18.45 -6.81
N TYR A 36 8.98 -19.57 -6.10
CA TYR A 36 9.56 -19.55 -4.75
C TYR A 36 10.99 -19.02 -4.72
N VAL A 37 11.83 -19.42 -5.68
CA VAL A 37 13.20 -18.89 -5.79
C VAL A 37 13.18 -17.39 -6.07
N SER A 38 12.32 -16.94 -6.98
CA SER A 38 12.15 -15.52 -7.29
C SER A 38 11.58 -14.73 -6.09
N ASP A 39 10.71 -15.33 -5.30
CA ASP A 39 10.16 -14.72 -4.09
C ASP A 39 11.23 -14.57 -3.02
N ALA A 40 12.10 -15.57 -2.83
CA ALA A 40 13.26 -15.48 -1.95
C ALA A 40 14.21 -14.34 -2.37
N LEU A 41 14.54 -14.25 -3.67
CA LEU A 41 15.44 -13.21 -4.21
C LEU A 41 14.89 -11.80 -3.96
N TYR A 42 13.61 -11.57 -4.24
CA TYR A 42 12.96 -10.28 -4.03
C TYR A 42 12.36 -10.12 -2.62
N ASN A 43 12.64 -11.08 -1.72
CA ASN A 43 12.13 -11.18 -0.35
C ASN A 43 10.59 -11.07 -0.26
N ARG A 44 9.84 -11.49 -1.27
CA ARG A 44 8.38 -11.43 -1.28
C ARG A 44 7.83 -12.53 -0.38
N ASN A 45 6.84 -12.18 0.45
CA ASN A 45 6.09 -13.14 1.24
C ASN A 45 4.61 -12.94 0.92
N ILE A 46 4.19 -13.48 -0.22
CA ILE A 46 2.81 -13.41 -0.70
C ILE A 46 2.24 -14.82 -0.57
N TYR A 47 1.13 -14.94 0.16
CA TYR A 47 0.38 -16.19 0.19
C TYR A 47 -0.48 -16.24 -1.07
N PHE A 48 -0.13 -17.12 -1.99
CA PHE A 48 -0.94 -17.47 -3.15
C PHE A 48 -1.28 -18.97 -3.08
N ASP A 49 -2.39 -19.35 -3.71
CA ASP A 49 -2.79 -20.75 -3.77
C ASP A 49 -1.86 -21.54 -4.71
N THR A 50 -1.57 -22.80 -4.38
CA THR A 50 -0.68 -23.66 -5.17
C THR A 50 -1.31 -24.17 -6.47
N SER A 51 -2.56 -23.77 -6.76
CA SER A 51 -3.23 -24.10 -8.00
C SER A 51 -2.52 -23.49 -9.23
N PRO A 52 -2.42 -24.21 -10.35
CA PRO A 52 -1.64 -23.77 -11.52
C PRO A 52 -2.19 -22.48 -12.13
N GLN A 53 -3.49 -22.23 -12.00
CA GLN A 53 -4.12 -20.97 -12.43
C GLN A 53 -3.66 -19.79 -11.57
N ALA A 54 -3.62 -19.95 -10.25
CA ALA A 54 -3.17 -18.91 -9.33
C ALA A 54 -1.69 -18.56 -9.55
N VAL A 55 -0.84 -19.57 -9.81
CA VAL A 55 0.57 -19.37 -10.17
C VAL A 55 0.72 -18.57 -11.46
N ARG A 56 -0.07 -18.87 -12.50
CA ARG A 56 -0.04 -18.11 -13.77
C ARG A 56 -0.49 -16.66 -13.58
N LEU A 57 -1.55 -16.42 -12.81
CA LEU A 57 -1.99 -15.06 -12.45
C LEU A 57 -0.92 -14.33 -11.62
N TYR A 58 -0.25 -15.03 -10.69
CA TYR A 58 0.83 -14.47 -9.90
C TYR A 58 2.02 -14.03 -10.76
N LEU A 59 2.44 -14.89 -11.70
CA LEU A 59 3.49 -14.58 -12.67
C LEU A 59 3.11 -13.37 -13.53
N LEU A 60 1.86 -13.31 -14.03
CA LEU A 60 1.35 -12.18 -14.80
C LEU A 60 1.33 -10.90 -13.96
N TYR A 61 0.87 -10.96 -12.72
CA TYR A 61 0.84 -9.83 -11.79
C TYR A 61 2.23 -9.26 -11.53
N ASN A 62 3.23 -10.15 -11.38
CA ASN A 62 4.61 -9.78 -11.08
C ASN A 62 5.45 -9.45 -12.32
N HIS A 63 4.89 -9.63 -13.53
CA HIS A 63 5.58 -9.30 -14.77
C HIS A 63 6.00 -7.83 -14.78
N TRP A 64 7.23 -7.57 -15.25
CA TRP A 64 7.88 -6.26 -15.18
C TRP A 64 7.05 -5.16 -15.85
N ALA A 65 6.41 -5.46 -16.99
CA ALA A 65 5.59 -4.49 -17.71
C ALA A 65 4.42 -3.95 -16.88
N PHE A 66 3.71 -4.79 -16.12
CA PHE A 66 2.60 -4.33 -15.28
C PHE A 66 3.08 -3.49 -14.10
N LYS A 67 4.27 -3.77 -13.57
CA LYS A 67 4.89 -2.93 -12.53
C LYS A 67 5.26 -1.56 -13.08
N VAL A 68 5.94 -1.52 -14.23
CA VAL A 68 6.32 -0.26 -14.89
C VAL A 68 5.07 0.55 -15.24
N LEU A 69 4.06 -0.09 -15.82
CA LEU A 69 2.79 0.53 -16.15
C LEU A 69 2.13 1.18 -14.93
N LEU A 70 2.10 0.46 -13.80
CA LEU A 70 1.57 0.99 -12.55
C LEU A 70 2.35 2.23 -12.07
N TYR A 71 3.68 2.19 -12.09
CA TYR A 71 4.49 3.37 -11.72
C TYR A 71 4.26 4.55 -12.65
N VAL A 72 4.12 4.32 -13.96
CA VAL A 72 3.78 5.39 -14.92
C VAL A 72 2.44 6.02 -14.57
N PHE A 73 1.40 5.23 -14.31
CA PHE A 73 0.09 5.77 -13.93
C PHE A 73 0.10 6.50 -12.59
N ILE A 74 0.91 6.06 -11.62
CA ILE A 74 1.10 6.79 -10.37
C ILE A 74 1.74 8.15 -10.64
N THR A 75 2.81 8.19 -11.43
CA THR A 75 3.48 9.43 -11.82
C THR A 75 2.51 10.36 -12.54
N VAL A 76 1.74 9.86 -13.50
CA VAL A 76 0.71 10.65 -14.21
C VAL A 76 -0.32 11.22 -13.23
N ASN A 77 -0.82 10.41 -12.29
CA ASN A 77 -1.79 10.86 -11.29
C ASN A 77 -1.23 11.94 -10.34
N LEU A 78 0.05 11.86 -10.00
CA LEU A 78 0.76 12.89 -9.22
C LEU A 78 1.01 14.15 -10.05
N CYS A 79 1.45 14.01 -11.31
CA CYS A 79 1.68 15.12 -12.23
C CYS A 79 0.40 15.89 -12.58
N LEU A 80 -0.78 15.26 -12.48
CA LEU A 80 -2.07 15.95 -12.65
C LEU A 80 -2.21 17.18 -11.76
N ALA A 81 -1.56 17.20 -10.58
CA ALA A 81 -1.57 18.34 -9.67
C ALA A 81 -0.98 19.62 -10.29
N ILE A 82 -0.12 19.52 -11.30
CA ILE A 82 0.47 20.67 -12.01
C ILE A 82 -0.57 21.37 -12.91
N PHE A 83 -1.54 20.59 -13.39
CA PHE A 83 -2.55 21.01 -14.36
C PHE A 83 -3.89 21.39 -13.72
N GLU A 84 -4.05 21.08 -12.43
CA GLU A 84 -5.24 21.38 -11.64
C GLU A 84 -5.04 22.65 -10.78
N ASP A 85 -6.13 23.37 -10.47
CA ASP A 85 -6.07 24.65 -9.76
C ASP A 85 -5.35 24.59 -8.39
N PRO A 86 -4.40 25.49 -8.08
CA PRO A 86 -3.84 26.54 -8.93
C PRO A 86 -2.89 25.96 -9.99
N ALA A 87 -3.34 25.95 -11.25
CA ALA A 87 -2.62 25.26 -12.32
C ALA A 87 -1.44 26.11 -12.81
N VAL A 88 -0.29 25.47 -13.02
CA VAL A 88 0.84 26.08 -13.73
C VAL A 88 0.52 26.14 -15.23
N PHE A 89 -0.07 25.07 -15.74
CA PHE A 89 -0.56 24.98 -17.12
C PHE A 89 -2.05 24.65 -17.09
N PRO A 90 -2.94 25.59 -17.42
CA PRO A 90 -4.38 25.38 -17.30
C PRO A 90 -4.86 24.39 -18.37
N LEU A 91 -5.29 23.21 -17.93
CA LEU A 91 -6.01 22.26 -18.76
C LEU A 91 -7.52 22.34 -18.47
N PRO A 92 -8.38 22.06 -19.48
CA PRO A 92 -9.80 21.95 -19.24
C PRO A 92 -10.09 20.90 -18.16
N THR A 93 -10.96 21.22 -17.21
CA THR A 93 -11.20 20.32 -16.06
C THR A 93 -11.83 18.99 -16.46
N TRP A 94 -12.56 18.92 -17.58
CA TRP A 94 -13.06 17.65 -18.07
C TRP A 94 -11.91 16.72 -18.48
N ALA A 95 -10.80 17.27 -19.01
CA ALA A 95 -9.65 16.49 -19.43
C ALA A 95 -8.88 15.95 -18.22
N THR A 96 -8.62 16.78 -17.22
CA THR A 96 -7.98 16.33 -15.97
C THR A 96 -8.85 15.30 -15.25
N MET A 97 -10.17 15.47 -15.28
CA MET A 97 -11.10 14.49 -14.71
C MET A 97 -11.04 13.14 -15.45
N LEU A 98 -11.00 13.15 -16.78
CA LEU A 98 -10.97 11.93 -17.58
C LEU A 98 -9.67 11.14 -17.35
N VAL A 99 -8.53 11.83 -17.27
CA VAL A 99 -7.24 11.20 -16.98
C VAL A 99 -7.21 10.60 -15.57
N GLU A 100 -7.74 11.31 -14.57
CA GLU A 100 -7.81 10.80 -13.21
C GLU A 100 -8.74 9.59 -13.10
N LEU A 101 -9.91 9.62 -13.76
CA LEU A 101 -10.82 8.47 -13.84
C LEU A 101 -10.11 7.25 -14.43
N LEU A 102 -9.35 7.44 -15.51
CA LEU A 102 -8.55 6.39 -16.12
C LEU A 102 -7.49 5.84 -15.16
N CYS A 103 -6.81 6.70 -14.39
CA CYS A 103 -5.86 6.25 -13.37
C CYS A 103 -6.55 5.40 -12.29
N VAL A 104 -7.70 5.85 -11.78
CA VAL A 104 -8.49 5.13 -10.78
C VAL A 104 -8.96 3.77 -11.31
N LEU A 105 -9.38 3.69 -12.57
CA LEU A 105 -9.74 2.42 -13.21
C LEU A 105 -8.54 1.45 -13.26
N VAL A 106 -7.36 1.92 -13.66
CA VAL A 106 -6.15 1.10 -13.70
C VAL A 106 -5.77 0.58 -12.30
N PHE A 107 -5.86 1.43 -11.27
CA PHE A 107 -5.60 1.01 -9.89
C PHE A 107 -6.64 0.01 -9.37
N THR A 108 -7.91 0.20 -9.73
CA THR A 108 -8.98 -0.73 -9.39
C THR A 108 -8.74 -2.09 -10.06
N PHE A 109 -8.40 -2.10 -11.35
CA PHE A 109 -8.03 -3.32 -12.07
C PHE A 109 -6.84 -4.03 -11.41
N ARG A 110 -5.79 -3.29 -11.01
CA ARG A 110 -4.64 -3.85 -10.29
C ARG A 110 -5.05 -4.52 -8.97
N ILE A 111 -5.90 -3.88 -8.19
CA ILE A 111 -6.38 -4.41 -6.90
C ILE A 111 -7.27 -5.64 -7.11
N VAL A 112 -8.15 -5.62 -8.12
CA VAL A 112 -8.98 -6.78 -8.47
C VAL A 112 -8.13 -7.94 -8.95
N HIS A 113 -7.10 -7.70 -9.76
CA HIS A 113 -6.14 -8.72 -10.17
C HIS A 113 -5.42 -9.32 -8.96
N TYR A 114 -4.96 -8.47 -8.03
CA TYR A 114 -4.32 -8.92 -6.79
C TYR A 114 -5.28 -9.72 -5.89
N ALA A 115 -6.54 -9.31 -5.78
CA ALA A 115 -7.58 -10.02 -5.03
C ALA A 115 -7.93 -11.39 -5.63
N LYS A 116 -7.67 -11.60 -6.94
CA LYS A 116 -7.79 -12.93 -7.57
C LYS A 116 -6.58 -13.83 -7.32
N VAL A 117 -5.41 -13.24 -7.09
CA VAL A 117 -4.15 -13.98 -6.83
C VAL A 117 -4.09 -14.48 -5.37
N ILE A 118 -4.64 -13.73 -4.42
CA ILE A 118 -4.56 -14.02 -2.99
C ILE A 118 -5.89 -14.57 -2.47
N PRO A 119 -5.89 -15.55 -1.55
CA PRO A 119 -7.11 -16.00 -0.88
C PRO A 119 -7.82 -14.84 -0.15
N ARG A 120 -9.14 -14.76 -0.32
CA ARG A 120 -9.96 -13.63 0.16
C ARG A 120 -9.79 -13.35 1.66
N ASP A 121 -9.64 -14.38 2.48
CA ASP A 121 -9.48 -14.25 3.93
C ASP A 121 -8.23 -13.48 4.33
N LYS A 122 -7.14 -13.62 3.56
CA LYS A 122 -5.91 -12.86 3.80
C LYS A 122 -5.97 -11.47 3.16
N PHE A 123 -6.59 -11.36 1.99
CA PHE A 123 -6.73 -10.08 1.29
C PHE A 123 -7.42 -9.02 2.16
N TRP A 124 -8.52 -9.38 2.84
CA TRP A 124 -9.28 -8.47 3.70
C TRP A 124 -8.63 -8.19 5.06
N LYS A 125 -7.69 -9.02 5.51
CA LYS A 125 -6.94 -8.78 6.77
C LYS A 125 -5.75 -7.85 6.58
N ASP A 126 -5.29 -7.65 5.34
CA ASP A 126 -4.14 -6.81 5.04
C ASP A 126 -4.52 -5.31 5.09
N PRO A 127 -4.01 -4.53 6.06
CA PRO A 127 -4.38 -3.11 6.21
C PRO A 127 -3.94 -2.26 5.00
N LYS A 128 -2.96 -2.74 4.24
CA LYS A 128 -2.44 -2.10 3.03
C LYS A 128 -3.50 -2.08 1.93
N ASN A 129 -4.15 -3.21 1.71
CA ASN A 129 -5.17 -3.37 0.67
C ASN A 129 -6.40 -2.54 1.05
N ILE A 130 -6.81 -2.60 2.32
CA ILE A 130 -7.90 -1.77 2.85
C ILE A 130 -7.58 -0.29 2.64
N CYS A 131 -6.37 0.16 2.96
CA CYS A 131 -6.00 1.56 2.80
C CYS A 131 -6.07 2.00 1.32
N ILE A 132 -5.59 1.18 0.37
CA ILE A 132 -5.72 1.48 -1.07
C ILE A 132 -7.19 1.55 -1.48
N ILE A 133 -8.03 0.59 -1.07
CA ILE A 133 -9.46 0.58 -1.38
C ILE A 133 -10.13 1.84 -0.85
N VAL A 134 -9.86 2.21 0.40
CA VAL A 134 -10.41 3.43 1.02
C VAL A 134 -9.98 4.67 0.24
N ILE A 135 -8.71 4.80 -0.12
CA ILE A 135 -8.23 5.94 -0.91
C ILE A 135 -8.93 6.00 -2.28
N LEU A 136 -9.06 4.86 -2.98
CA LEU A 136 -9.75 4.81 -4.28
C LEU A 136 -11.22 5.21 -4.14
N MET A 137 -11.93 4.72 -3.13
CA MET A 137 -13.32 5.07 -2.87
C MET A 137 -13.49 6.55 -2.53
N LEU A 138 -12.63 7.10 -1.66
CA LEU A 138 -12.65 8.54 -1.33
C LEU A 138 -12.35 9.41 -2.55
N THR A 139 -11.41 8.98 -3.40
CA THR A 139 -11.08 9.69 -4.66
C THR A 139 -12.26 9.67 -5.63
N LEU A 140 -12.95 8.53 -5.78
CA LEU A 140 -14.16 8.42 -6.60
C LEU A 140 -15.31 9.31 -6.09
N VAL A 141 -15.54 9.31 -4.77
CA VAL A 141 -16.58 10.14 -4.15
C VAL A 141 -16.27 11.63 -4.33
N ASP A 142 -15.03 12.05 -4.07
CA ASP A 142 -14.60 13.43 -4.29
C ASP A 142 -14.75 13.86 -5.76
N MET A 143 -14.44 12.95 -6.68
CA MET A 143 -14.65 13.12 -8.13
C MET A 143 -16.12 13.42 -8.49
N ILE A 144 -17.03 12.59 -7.99
CA ILE A 144 -18.47 12.72 -8.26
C ILE A 144 -19.00 14.02 -7.65
N ILE A 145 -18.61 14.31 -6.41
CA ILE A 145 -18.99 15.55 -5.71
C ILE A 145 -18.48 16.78 -6.48
N TYR A 146 -17.20 16.79 -6.85
CA TYR A 146 -16.62 17.91 -7.60
C TYR A 146 -17.32 18.10 -8.96
N GLY A 147 -17.60 17.02 -9.69
CA GLY A 147 -18.32 17.08 -10.96
C GLY A 147 -19.74 17.66 -10.80
N ALA A 148 -20.48 17.18 -9.80
CA ALA A 148 -21.84 17.65 -9.51
C ALA A 148 -21.87 19.14 -9.10
N LEU A 149 -20.97 19.57 -8.21
CA LEU A 149 -20.92 20.96 -7.79
C LEU A 149 -20.39 21.90 -8.87
N LYS A 150 -19.53 21.41 -9.76
CA LYS A 150 -19.10 22.17 -10.92
C LYS A 150 -20.26 22.43 -11.89
N ALA A 151 -21.16 21.46 -12.06
CA ALA A 151 -22.40 21.67 -12.81
C ALA A 151 -23.34 22.70 -12.13
N ALA A 152 -23.27 22.81 -10.80
CA ALA A 152 -24.01 23.79 -10.01
C ALA A 152 -23.30 25.15 -9.83
N ASN A 153 -22.16 25.39 -10.51
CA ASN A 153 -21.34 26.60 -10.41
C ASN A 153 -20.82 26.95 -8.99
N CYS A 154 -20.65 25.96 -8.11
CA CYS A 154 -20.08 26.17 -6.78
C CYS A 154 -18.55 25.95 -6.77
N SER A 155 -17.80 26.83 -6.11
CA SER A 155 -16.36 26.69 -5.95
C SER A 155 -16.01 25.74 -4.79
N ILE A 156 -15.48 24.54 -5.10
CA ILE A 156 -14.98 23.56 -4.13
C ILE A 156 -13.52 23.21 -4.37
N VAL A 157 -12.79 23.02 -3.26
CA VAL A 157 -11.41 22.52 -3.25
C VAL A 157 -11.41 20.99 -3.20
N ARG A 158 -10.57 20.38 -4.05
CA ARG A 158 -10.42 18.92 -4.13
C ARG A 158 -9.50 18.40 -3.02
N TRP A 159 -10.08 17.74 -2.02
CA TRP A 159 -9.33 17.23 -0.86
C TRP A 159 -8.68 15.86 -1.13
N SER A 160 -9.19 15.10 -2.12
CA SER A 160 -8.62 13.79 -2.52
C SER A 160 -7.17 13.87 -3.00
N ARG A 161 -6.70 15.04 -3.45
CA ARG A 161 -5.34 15.27 -3.94
C ARG A 161 -4.27 14.89 -2.91
N VAL A 162 -4.50 15.19 -1.63
CA VAL A 162 -3.57 14.89 -0.53
C VAL A 162 -3.42 13.38 -0.33
N LEU A 163 -4.39 12.59 -0.78
CA LEU A 163 -4.37 11.13 -0.69
C LEU A 163 -3.60 10.48 -1.85
N ARG A 164 -3.38 11.17 -2.99
CA ARG A 164 -2.68 10.59 -4.16
C ARG A 164 -1.27 10.10 -3.84
N PRO A 165 -0.42 10.84 -3.11
CA PRO A 165 0.90 10.35 -2.69
C PRO A 165 0.82 9.09 -1.81
N LEU A 166 -0.29 8.88 -1.08
CA LEU A 166 -0.47 7.68 -0.27
C LEU A 166 -0.63 6.42 -1.14
N LEU A 167 -1.13 6.54 -2.38
CA LEU A 167 -1.11 5.40 -3.31
C LEU A 167 0.34 4.95 -3.56
N LEU A 168 1.28 5.88 -3.81
CA LEU A 168 2.70 5.55 -4.01
C LEU A 168 3.30 4.80 -2.80
N VAL A 169 2.94 5.20 -1.59
CA VAL A 169 3.42 4.57 -0.34
C VAL A 169 2.82 3.18 -0.13
N ASN A 170 1.53 3.03 -0.44
CA ASN A 170 0.77 1.81 -0.13
C ASN A 170 0.81 0.75 -1.23
N VAL A 171 1.23 1.11 -2.44
CA VAL A 171 1.47 0.18 -3.55
C VAL A 171 2.28 -1.03 -3.10
N THR A 172 1.87 -2.22 -3.51
CA THR A 172 2.43 -3.49 -3.05
C THR A 172 3.96 -3.54 -3.23
N GLU A 173 4.48 -2.93 -4.30
CA GLU A 173 5.89 -2.78 -4.63
C GLU A 173 6.67 -1.74 -3.79
N GLY A 174 5.99 -0.80 -3.11
CA GLY A 174 6.58 0.28 -2.29
C GLY A 174 7.22 -0.15 -0.97
N ARG A 175 7.75 -1.37 -0.87
CA ARG A 175 8.22 -1.94 0.40
C ARG A 175 9.39 -1.18 1.00
N GLN A 176 10.34 -0.73 0.18
CA GLN A 176 11.47 0.08 0.64
C GLN A 176 10.97 1.38 1.27
N LEU A 177 10.02 2.05 0.61
CA LEU A 177 9.38 3.25 1.12
C LEU A 177 8.67 2.99 2.45
N ARG A 178 7.91 1.90 2.58
CA ARG A 178 7.28 1.53 3.86
C ARG A 178 8.27 1.22 4.98
N ARG A 179 9.43 0.62 4.67
CA ARG A 179 10.49 0.39 5.66
C ARG A 179 11.08 1.73 6.12
N ALA A 180 11.31 2.66 5.20
CA ALA A 180 11.75 4.01 5.52
C ALA A 180 10.73 4.73 6.41
N PHE A 181 9.44 4.72 6.07
CA PHE A 181 8.38 5.30 6.90
C PHE A 181 8.30 4.66 8.29
N ARG A 182 8.50 3.34 8.40
CA ARG A 182 8.54 2.66 9.69
C ARG A 182 9.74 3.11 10.52
N SER A 183 10.90 3.27 9.90
CA SER A 183 12.10 3.81 10.57
C SER A 183 11.86 5.23 11.08
N ILE A 184 11.29 6.10 10.25
CA ILE A 184 10.91 7.47 10.65
C ILE A 184 9.93 7.44 11.82
N ARG A 185 8.87 6.65 11.73
CA ARG A 185 7.87 6.53 12.80
C ARG A 185 8.47 6.01 14.11
N ASN A 186 9.43 5.11 14.04
CA ASN A 186 10.11 4.59 15.23
C ASN A 186 11.04 5.64 15.87
N ALA A 187 11.62 6.55 15.08
CA ALA A 187 12.44 7.66 15.59
C ALA A 187 11.60 8.86 16.10
N LEU A 188 10.39 9.04 15.55
CA LEU A 188 9.47 10.12 15.89
C LEU A 188 9.23 10.33 17.39
N PRO A 189 8.98 9.30 18.24
CA PRO A 189 8.79 9.51 19.67
C PRO A 189 10.02 10.12 20.35
N GLN A 190 11.23 9.67 19.99
CA GLN A 190 12.47 10.24 20.55
C GLN A 190 12.67 11.70 20.13
N ILE A 191 12.45 11.98 18.84
CA ILE A 191 12.51 13.35 18.30
C ILE A 191 11.48 14.25 18.99
N PHE A 192 10.28 13.74 19.25
CA PHE A 192 9.21 14.49 19.90
C PHE A 192 9.57 14.94 21.33
N TYR A 193 10.24 14.10 22.13
CA TYR A 193 10.70 14.50 23.47
C TYR A 193 11.72 15.64 23.42
N VAL A 194 12.72 15.55 22.54
CA VAL A 194 13.73 16.60 22.37
C VAL A 194 13.09 17.88 21.84
N PHE A 195 12.15 17.76 20.91
CA PHE A 195 11.39 18.89 20.38
C PHE A 195 10.55 19.61 21.46
N LEU A 196 9.95 18.87 22.40
CA LEU A 196 9.20 19.47 23.51
C LEU A 196 10.12 20.28 24.43
N LEU A 197 11.29 19.74 24.79
CA LEU A 197 12.30 20.47 25.57
C LEU A 197 12.77 21.73 24.84
N PHE A 198 12.98 21.63 23.52
CA PHE A 198 13.34 22.78 22.69
C PHE A 198 12.24 23.85 22.71
N MET A 199 10.98 23.47 22.51
CA MET A 199 9.85 24.41 22.60
C MET A 199 9.72 25.05 23.97
N PHE A 200 9.91 24.28 25.05
CA PHE A 200 9.94 24.82 26.41
C PHE A 200 11.04 25.87 26.58
N SER A 201 12.25 25.60 26.06
CA SER A 201 13.35 26.57 26.11
C SER A 201 13.04 27.86 25.35
N LEU A 202 12.47 27.75 24.14
CA LEU A 202 12.05 28.90 23.34
C LEU A 202 11.00 29.75 24.06
N LEU A 203 10.02 29.10 24.70
CA LEU A 203 8.99 29.78 25.49
C LEU A 203 9.59 30.51 26.69
N MET A 204 10.52 29.90 27.43
CA MET A 204 11.21 30.54 28.56
C MET A 204 12.01 31.77 28.12
N PHE A 205 12.78 31.66 27.03
CA PHE A 205 13.51 32.80 26.49
C PHE A 205 12.59 33.90 25.96
N SER A 206 11.48 33.54 25.31
CA SER A 206 10.48 34.49 24.85
C SER A 206 9.85 35.25 26.02
N LEU A 207 9.55 34.57 27.13
CA LEU A 207 9.03 35.21 28.35
C LEU A 207 10.06 36.12 29.01
N MET A 208 11.33 35.69 29.08
CA MET A 208 12.43 36.51 29.58
C MET A 208 12.61 37.77 28.73
N ALA A 209 12.60 37.64 27.40
CA ALA A 209 12.68 38.77 26.47
C ALA A 209 11.48 39.72 26.63
N LEU A 210 10.27 39.18 26.75
CA LEU A 210 9.06 39.97 27.02
C LEU A 210 9.17 40.72 28.36
N LYS A 211 9.73 40.11 29.40
CA LYS A 211 9.97 40.79 30.69
C LYS A 211 11.07 41.86 30.60
N LEU A 212 12.13 41.59 29.84
CA LEU A 212 13.26 42.52 29.66
C LEU A 212 12.90 43.74 28.79
N LEU A 213 12.05 43.56 27.79
CA LEU A 213 11.76 44.55 26.74
C LEU A 213 10.33 45.10 26.81
N GLY A 214 9.36 44.32 27.30
CA GLY A 214 7.93 44.63 27.24
C GLY A 214 7.42 45.65 28.27
N LYS A 215 8.31 46.23 29.09
CA LYS A 215 7.93 47.27 30.06
C LYS A 215 9.01 48.32 30.31
N ARG A 216 9.74 48.71 29.26
CA ARG A 216 10.46 49.99 29.27
C ARG A 216 9.59 50.99 28.51
N ASN A 217 8.80 51.77 29.26
CA ASN A 217 8.34 53.07 28.78
C ASN A 217 9.60 53.88 28.46
N LEU A 218 10.04 53.79 27.20
CA LEU A 218 10.97 54.74 26.60
C LEU A 218 10.17 56.04 26.44
N ASN A 219 10.17 56.83 27.52
CA ASN A 219 10.08 58.28 27.40
C ASN A 219 11.43 58.80 26.91
#